data_AF-A0A527XCT1-F1
#
_entry.id   AF-A0A527XCT1-F1
#
_cell.length_a   1.000
_cell.length_b   1.000
_cell.length_c   1.000
_cell.angle_alpha   90.00
_cell.angle_beta   90.00
_cell.angle_gamma   90.00
#
_symmetry.space_group_name_H-M   'P 1'
#
loop_
_entity.id
_entity.type
_entity.pdbx_description
1 polymer ?
#
loop_
_entity_poly.entity_id
_entity_poly.type
_entity_poly.pdbx_seq_one_letter_code
_entity_poly.pdbx_strand_id
1 'polypeptide(L)' 'VVVGTVRLWDVRLGEGGPAALLLGPLAVEPGLKSGGIGSALMRHAVAEAARLGHGAILLVGDAPYYGRFGFS' A
#
# COMPACT_ATOMS: atom_id res chain seq x y z
N VAL A 1 -15.51 14.44 -6.46
CA VAL A 1 -15.11 13.37 -7.40
C VAL A 1 -14.02 12.55 -6.72
N VAL A 2 -14.07 11.21 -6.80
CA VAL A 2 -12.99 10.34 -6.32
C VAL A 2 -12.02 10.11 -7.48
N VAL A 3 -10.72 10.31 -7.26
CA VAL A 3 -9.68 10.26 -8.31
C VAL A 3 -8.57 9.23 -8.04
N GLY A 4 -8.64 8.54 -6.91
CA GLY A 4 -7.70 7.50 -6.55
C GLY A 4 -8.12 6.77 -5.28
N THR A 5 -7.55 5.59 -5.08
CA THR A 5 -7.83 4.71 -3.95
C THR A 5 -6.60 3.87 -3.61
N VAL A 6 -6.46 3.54 -2.33
CA VAL A 6 -5.55 2.53 -1.81
C VAL A 6 -6.31 1.75 -0.74
N ARG A 7 -6.11 0.44 -0.68
CA ARG A 7 -6.71 -0.41 0.35
C ARG A 7 -5.68 -1.33 0.97
N LEU A 8 -5.87 -1.58 2.26
CA LEU A 8 -5.14 -2.58 3.05
C LEU A 8 -6.16 -3.63 3.52
N TRP A 9 -5.78 -4.90 3.44
CA TRP A 9 -6.58 -6.04 3.88
C TRP A 9 -5.85 -6.80 4.98
N ASP A 10 -6.56 -7.21 6.02
CA ASP A 10 -5.99 -8.07 7.05
C ASP A 10 -5.67 -9.45 6.48
N VAL A 11 -4.42 -9.89 6.67
CA VAL A 11 -3.92 -11.20 6.25
C VAL A 11 -3.04 -11.82 7.33
N ARG A 12 -2.65 -13.08 7.15
CA ARG A 12 -1.69 -13.78 8.01
C ARG A 12 -0.53 -14.34 7.19
N LEU A 13 0.68 -14.28 7.75
CA LEU A 13 1.89 -14.86 7.15
C LEU A 13 1.95 -16.37 7.42
N GLY A 14 1.13 -17.14 6.70
CA GLY A 14 0.97 -18.58 6.88
C GLY A 14 -0.02 -18.96 8.01
N GLU A 15 -0.29 -20.25 8.16
CA GLU A 15 -1.15 -20.75 9.23
C GLU A 15 -0.52 -20.50 10.60
N GLY A 16 -1.29 -19.90 11.52
CA GLY A 16 -0.79 -19.51 12.84
C GLY A 16 0.22 -18.35 12.85
N GLY A 17 0.71 -17.90 11.69
CA GLY A 17 1.72 -16.84 11.58
C GLY A 17 1.22 -15.45 11.99
N PRO A 18 2.11 -14.45 12.09
CA PRO A 18 1.76 -13.11 12.53
C PRO A 18 0.75 -12.42 11.59
N ALA A 19 -0.02 -11.48 12.16
CA ALA A 19 -0.89 -10.61 11.39
C ALA A 19 -0.08 -9.65 10.51
N ALA A 20 -0.55 -9.42 9.30
CA ALA A 20 0.04 -8.50 8.35
C ALA A 20 -1.07 -7.85 7.51
N LEU A 21 -0.69 -6.89 6.66
CA LEU A 21 -1.59 -6.25 5.72
C LEU A 21 -1.23 -6.59 4.29
N LEU A 22 -2.22 -6.80 3.43
CA LEU A 22 -2.04 -6.88 1.98
C LEU A 22 -2.51 -5.57 1.35
N LEU A 23 -1.63 -4.89 0.62
CA LEU A 23 -1.95 -3.67 -0.10
C LEU A 23 -2.47 -3.98 -1.50
N GLY A 24 -3.66 -3.50 -1.81
CA GLY A 24 -4.22 -3.55 -3.16
C GLY A 24 -5.75 -3.45 -3.21
N PRO A 25 -6.32 -2.81 -4.25
CA PRO A 25 -5.62 -2.12 -5.32
C PRO A 25 -5.12 -0.73 -4.87
N LEU A 26 -4.01 -0.29 -5.47
CA LEU A 26 -3.65 1.12 -5.59
C LEU A 26 -4.05 1.57 -6.99
N ALA A 27 -4.96 2.54 -7.10
CA ALA A 27 -5.43 3.05 -8.38
C ALA A 27 -5.54 4.58 -8.37
N VAL A 28 -5.27 5.19 -9.52
CA VAL A 28 -5.40 6.62 -9.78
C VAL A 28 -6.06 6.78 -11.15
N GLU A 29 -6.96 7.76 -11.25
CA GLU A 29 -7.57 8.20 -12.51
C GLU A 29 -6.50 8.36 -13.60
N PRO A 30 -6.62 7.67 -14.76
CA PRO A 30 -5.60 7.69 -15.81
C PRO A 30 -5.10 9.07 -16.23
N GLY A 31 -6.00 10.06 -16.36
CA GLY A 31 -5.64 11.44 -16.73
C GLY A 31 -4.82 12.20 -15.68
N LEU A 32 -4.75 11.68 -14.45
CA LEU A 32 -4.03 12.28 -13.32
C LEU A 32 -2.82 11.44 -12.88
N LYS A 33 -2.44 10.42 -13.66
CA LYS A 33 -1.21 9.66 -13.42
C LYS A 33 0.01 10.59 -13.44
N SER A 34 1.06 10.20 -12.72
CA SER A 34 2.29 10.99 -12.55
C SER A 34 2.15 12.32 -11.82
N GLY A 35 0.94 12.72 -11.40
CA GLY A 35 0.68 13.92 -10.58
C GLY A 35 0.92 13.75 -9.07
N GLY A 36 1.58 12.67 -8.64
CA GLY A 36 1.92 12.42 -7.23
C GLY A 36 0.81 11.81 -6.35
N ILE A 37 -0.42 11.66 -6.86
CA ILE A 37 -1.56 11.11 -6.10
C ILE A 37 -1.26 9.70 -5.55
N GLY A 38 -0.75 8.80 -6.39
CA GLY A 38 -0.42 7.43 -5.97
C GLY A 38 0.65 7.40 -4.87
N SER A 39 1.66 8.28 -4.98
CA SER A 39 2.69 8.40 -3.95
C SER A 39 2.15 8.94 -2.63
N ALA A 40 1.22 9.89 -2.68
CA ALA A 40 0.55 10.41 -1.48
C ALA A 40 -0.30 9.32 -0.80
N LEU A 41 -1.07 8.56 -1.57
CA LEU A 41 -1.86 7.43 -1.09
C LEU A 41 -0.97 6.35 -0.44
N MET A 42 0.14 5.96 -1.09
CA MET A 42 1.10 5.00 -0.53
C MET A 42 1.69 5.46 0.79
N ARG A 43 2.20 6.71 0.85
CA ARG A 43 2.78 7.27 2.08
C ARG A 43 1.76 7.31 3.21
N HIS A 44 0.52 7.70 2.91
CA HIS A 44 -0.56 7.71 3.90
C HIS A 44 -0.88 6.31 4.41
N ALA A 45 -1.04 5.33 3.52
CA ALA A 45 -1.34 3.94 3.90
C ALA A 45 -0.24 3.32 4.77
N VAL A 46 1.04 3.51 4.40
CA VAL A 46 2.18 3.01 5.17
C VAL A 46 2.26 3.70 6.54
N ALA A 47 2.11 5.02 6.60
CA ALA A 47 2.15 5.76 7.85
C ALA A 47 1.02 5.35 8.80
N GLU A 48 -0.19 5.13 8.28
CA GLU A 48 -1.34 4.72 9.08
C GLU A 48 -1.19 3.28 9.60
N ALA A 49 -0.72 2.36 8.76
CA ALA A 49 -0.40 0.99 9.19
C ALA A 49 0.65 0.98 10.32
N ALA A 50 1.70 1.81 10.19
CA ALA A 50 2.71 1.96 11.24
C ALA A 50 2.13 2.58 12.52
N ARG A 51 1.29 3.61 12.40
CA ARG A 51 0.61 4.27 13.54
C ARG A 51 -0.29 3.29 14.32
N LEU A 52 -0.93 2.38 13.62
CA LEU A 52 -1.77 1.32 14.19
C LEU A 52 -0.98 0.11 14.70
N GLY A 53 0.35 0.10 14.54
CA GLY A 53 1.23 -0.95 15.07
C GLY A 53 1.32 -2.22 14.21
N HIS A 54 0.94 -2.16 12.93
CA HIS A 54 1.12 -3.30 12.03
C HIS A 54 2.61 -3.53 11.72
N GLY A 55 3.04 -4.78 11.80
CA GLY A 55 4.46 -5.14 11.63
C GLY A 55 4.90 -5.38 10.18
N ALA A 56 3.96 -5.59 9.24
CA ALA A 56 4.28 -5.88 7.85
C ALA A 56 3.14 -5.50 6.89
N ILE A 57 3.53 -5.04 5.69
CA ILE A 57 2.64 -4.83 4.54
C ILE A 57 3.22 -5.61 3.36
N LEU A 58 2.40 -6.45 2.73
CA LEU A 58 2.72 -7.18 1.51
C LEU A 58 2.02 -6.54 0.32
N LEU A 59 2.59 -6.73 -0.87
CA LEU A 59 1.96 -6.36 -2.14
C LEU A 59 2.52 -7.23 -3.27
N VAL A 60 1.84 -7.19 -4.41
CA VAL A 60 2.34 -7.73 -5.68
C VAL A 60 2.35 -6.60 -6.70
N GLY A 61 3.51 -6.30 -7.27
CA GLY A 61 3.63 -5.24 -8.27
C GLY A 61 5.07 -4.90 -8.66
N ASP A 62 5.25 -3.73 -9.28
CA ASP A 62 6.54 -3.27 -9.83
C ASP A 62 7.55 -2.89 -8.74
N ALA A 63 8.61 -3.68 -8.60
CA ALA A 63 9.61 -3.47 -7.55
C ALA A 63 10.27 -2.06 -7.59
N PRO A 64 10.71 -1.51 -8.74
CA PRO A 64 11.24 -0.14 -8.80
C PRO A 64 10.27 0.95 -8.36
N TYR A 65 8.97 0.79 -8.60
CA TYR A 65 7.94 1.71 -8.14
C TYR A 65 7.77 1.65 -6.62
N TYR A 66 7.59 0.44 -6.07
CA TYR A 66 7.28 0.27 -4.65
C TYR A 66 8.50 0.43 -3.74
N GLY A 67 9.72 0.17 -4.23
CA GLY A 67 10.97 0.39 -3.49
C GLY A 67 11.15 1.84 -3.02
N ARG A 68 10.53 2.82 -3.71
CA ARG A 68 10.52 4.24 -3.30
C ARG A 68 9.82 4.50 -1.97
N PHE A 69 9.04 3.53 -1.48
CA PHE A 69 8.32 3.58 -0.20
C PHE A 69 8.89 2.61 0.84
N GLY A 70 10.04 1.98 0.56
CA GLY A 70 10.73 1.08 1.49
C GLY A 70 10.34 -0.40 1.39
N PHE A 71 9.63 -0.81 0.34
CA PHE A 71 9.37 -2.24 0.07
C PHE A 71 10.60 -2.92 -0.53
N SER A 72 10.81 -4.20 -0.19
CA SER A 72 11.96 -5.03 -0.61
C SER A 72 11.53 -6.46 -0.90
#